data_AF-A0A5C8C365-F1
#
_entry.id   AF-A0A5C8C365-F1
#
_cell.length_a   1.000
_cell.length_b   1.000
_cell.length_c   1.000
_cell.angle_alpha   90.00
_cell.angle_beta   90.00
_cell.angle_gamma   90.00
#
_symmetry.space_group_name_H-M   'P 1'
#
loop_
_entity.id
_entity.type
_entity.pdbx_description
1 polymer ?
#
loop_
_entity_poly.entity_id
_entity_poly.type
_entity_poly.pdbx_seq_one_letter_code
_entity_poly.pdbx_strand_id
1 'polypeptide(L)'
;MNVLLKTLLSATLLTSLSLMTYANPLEHQHPVSNEASIDISSETPSLKEDLAYLQVFSEICPQLIGQNRNFDQAYRHAIAEKLVDSPNSELAMQFLNQDDETYQALLQHFRQDIATASSEDNRVVCLDMIDWDKKK
;
A
#
# COMPACT_ATOMS: atom_id res chain seq x y z
N MET A 1 76.65 -24.50 18.76
CA MET A 1 76.48 -23.18 18.10
C MET A 1 75.74 -22.29 19.07
N ASN A 2 76.34 -21.14 19.39
CA ASN A 2 75.86 -20.12 20.33
C ASN A 2 74.43 -19.66 19.92
N VAL A 3 73.56 -19.11 20.77
CA VAL A 3 73.74 -17.86 21.54
C VAL A 3 72.64 -17.79 22.60
N LEU A 4 73.04 -17.32 23.78
CA LEU A 4 72.23 -16.87 24.92
C LEU A 4 71.23 -15.74 24.54
N LEU A 5 70.30 -15.48 25.46
CA LEU A 5 69.98 -14.15 26.01
C LEU A 5 68.52 -13.66 25.84
N LYS A 6 67.80 -13.77 26.96
CA LYS A 6 66.90 -12.80 27.62
C LYS A 6 65.88 -12.04 26.76
N THR A 7 64.60 -12.09 27.18
CA THR A 7 63.90 -10.94 27.80
C THR A 7 62.55 -11.34 28.37
N LEU A 8 62.34 -11.01 29.64
CA LEU A 8 61.03 -10.79 30.27
C LEU A 8 60.44 -9.47 29.75
N LEU A 9 59.13 -9.42 29.47
CA LEU A 9 58.16 -8.42 29.98
C LEU A 9 56.87 -8.42 29.14
N SER A 10 55.77 -8.75 29.83
CA SER A 10 54.41 -8.19 29.74
C SER A 10 54.06 -7.25 28.58
N ALA A 11 53.04 -7.63 27.81
CA ALA A 11 51.77 -6.90 27.68
C ALA A 11 50.93 -7.51 26.54
N THR A 12 49.89 -8.26 26.88
CA THR A 12 48.82 -8.58 25.91
C THR A 12 47.49 -8.19 26.54
N LEU A 13 47.07 -6.95 26.26
CA LEU A 13 45.70 -6.51 26.51
C LEU A 13 44.94 -6.54 25.17
N LEU A 14 43.75 -7.10 25.24
CA LEU A 14 42.85 -7.50 24.16
C LEU A 14 42.46 -6.34 23.22
N THR A 15 42.21 -6.67 21.96
CA THR A 15 40.87 -6.60 21.33
C THR A 15 40.95 -7.06 19.87
N SER A 16 40.24 -8.15 19.56
CA SER A 16 40.01 -8.62 18.20
C SER A 16 38.82 -7.87 17.61
N LEU A 17 39.03 -7.12 16.54
CA LEU A 17 37.96 -6.65 15.66
C LEU A 17 38.13 -7.30 14.29
N SER A 18 37.45 -8.42 14.07
CA SER A 18 37.33 -9.04 12.75
C SER A 18 36.14 -8.42 12.03
N LEU A 19 36.38 -7.49 11.11
CA LEU A 19 35.42 -7.11 10.09
C LEU A 19 35.50 -8.17 8.98
N MET A 20 34.47 -9.02 8.90
CA MET A 20 34.26 -9.91 7.76
C MET A 20 33.82 -9.06 6.57
N THR A 21 34.68 -8.98 5.55
CA THR A 21 34.32 -8.56 4.20
C THR A 21 33.38 -9.59 3.58
N TYR A 22 32.19 -9.15 3.19
CA TYR A 22 31.39 -9.81 2.16
C TYR A 22 31.36 -8.93 0.91
N ALA A 23 31.69 -9.56 -0.22
CA ALA A 23 31.80 -8.93 -1.52
C ALA A 23 30.52 -9.13 -2.36
N ASN A 24 30.28 -8.12 -3.23
CA ASN A 24 29.41 -8.03 -4.42
C ASN A 24 27.99 -7.46 -4.22
N PRO A 25 27.38 -6.88 -5.27
CA PRO A 25 27.91 -5.83 -6.16
C PRO A 25 26.84 -4.74 -6.46
N LEU A 26 27.26 -3.67 -7.16
CA LEU A 26 26.42 -2.63 -7.79
C LEU A 26 25.77 -1.61 -6.86
N GLU A 27 26.49 -0.50 -6.78
CA GLU A 27 26.01 0.86 -6.51
C GLU A 27 24.87 1.20 -7.49
N HIS A 28 23.63 0.85 -7.14
CA HIS A 28 22.47 1.53 -7.69
C HIS A 28 22.31 2.85 -6.94
N GLN A 29 22.89 3.90 -7.52
CA GLN A 29 22.36 5.24 -7.36
C GLN A 29 20.85 5.14 -7.61
N HIS A 30 20.05 5.30 -6.56
CA HIS A 30 18.64 5.59 -6.72
C HIS A 30 18.56 6.82 -7.62
N PRO A 31 17.93 6.74 -8.80
CA PRO A 31 17.56 7.96 -9.48
C PRO A 31 16.65 8.71 -8.51
N VAL A 32 17.01 9.96 -8.20
CA VAL A 32 16.05 10.93 -7.69
C VAL A 32 15.03 11.06 -8.81
N SER A 33 14.00 10.21 -8.76
CA SER A 33 12.85 10.36 -9.62
C SER A 33 12.15 11.63 -9.15
N ASN A 34 12.03 12.60 -10.05
CA ASN A 34 11.04 13.65 -9.90
C ASN A 34 9.66 13.01 -10.12
N GLU A 35 9.27 12.09 -9.23
CA GLU A 35 7.86 11.78 -9.03
C GLU A 35 7.30 13.03 -8.35
N ALA A 36 6.28 13.64 -8.93
CA ALA A 36 5.40 14.47 -8.11
C ALA A 36 4.99 13.58 -6.94
N SER A 37 5.50 13.86 -5.73
CA SER A 37 5.17 13.09 -4.55
C SER A 37 3.66 13.06 -4.47
N ILE A 38 3.06 11.89 -4.69
CA ILE A 38 1.63 11.71 -4.53
C ILE A 38 1.41 11.84 -3.03
N ASP A 39 1.08 13.05 -2.58
CA ASP A 39 0.83 13.36 -1.17
C ASP A 39 -0.56 12.82 -0.77
N ILE A 40 -0.74 11.52 -0.95
CA ILE A 40 -1.96 10.79 -0.54
C ILE A 40 -1.76 10.01 0.76
N SER A 41 -0.50 9.83 1.17
CA SER A 41 -0.20 9.28 2.48
C SER A 41 -0.80 10.13 3.61
N SER A 42 -0.95 11.45 3.41
CA SER A 42 -1.51 12.41 4.36
C SER A 42 -3.04 12.48 4.37
N GLU A 43 -3.71 11.73 3.48
CA GLU A 43 -5.18 11.72 3.41
C GLU A 43 -5.82 11.26 4.71
N THR A 44 -7.00 11.81 4.98
CA THR A 44 -7.75 11.51 6.20
C THR A 44 -8.11 10.02 6.29
N PRO A 45 -8.16 9.42 7.49
CA PRO A 45 -8.61 8.04 7.67
C PRO A 45 -10.00 7.78 7.05
N SER A 46 -10.92 8.74 7.17
CA SER A 46 -12.26 8.66 6.56
C SER A 46 -12.22 8.59 5.04
N LEU A 47 -11.29 9.30 4.38
CA LEU A 47 -11.16 9.21 2.93
C LEU A 47 -10.67 7.81 2.52
N LYS A 48 -9.68 7.26 3.24
CA LYS A 48 -9.15 5.92 2.99
C LYS A 48 -10.22 4.85 3.21
N GLU A 49 -11.05 4.98 4.25
CA GLU A 49 -12.20 4.11 4.52
C GLU A 49 -13.19 4.14 3.36
N ASP A 50 -13.58 5.33 2.91
CA ASP A 50 -14.51 5.49 1.79
C ASP A 50 -13.99 4.87 0.49
N LEU A 51 -12.72 5.12 0.16
CA LEU A 51 -12.08 4.56 -1.04
C LEU A 51 -11.97 3.04 -0.96
N ALA A 52 -11.62 2.49 0.21
CA ALA A 52 -11.54 1.06 0.43
C ALA A 52 -12.92 0.41 0.29
N TYR A 53 -13.97 1.01 0.87
CA TYR A 53 -15.34 0.52 0.74
C TYR A 53 -15.77 0.47 -0.73
N LEU A 54 -15.59 1.56 -1.47
CA LEU A 54 -15.90 1.62 -2.91
C LEU A 54 -15.13 0.54 -3.70
N GLN A 55 -13.84 0.38 -3.41
CA GLN A 55 -13.02 -0.60 -4.11
C GLN A 55 -13.50 -2.03 -3.84
N VAL A 56 -13.80 -2.41 -2.60
CA VAL A 56 -14.27 -3.77 -2.32
C VAL A 56 -15.62 -4.04 -2.99
N PHE A 57 -16.53 -3.05 -3.04
CA PHE A 57 -17.76 -3.21 -3.82
C PHE A 57 -17.48 -3.35 -5.33
N SER A 58 -16.47 -2.68 -5.88
CA SER A 58 -16.05 -2.89 -7.26
C SER A 58 -15.56 -4.32 -7.54
N GLU A 59 -15.04 -5.03 -6.54
CA GLU A 59 -14.59 -6.42 -6.64
C GLU A 59 -15.76 -7.42 -6.71
N ILE A 60 -16.86 -7.15 -5.98
CA ILE A 60 -17.98 -8.09 -5.82
C ILE A 60 -19.19 -7.79 -6.70
N CYS A 61 -19.47 -6.53 -7.02
CA CYS A 61 -20.68 -6.16 -7.75
C CYS A 61 -20.79 -6.79 -9.15
N PRO A 62 -19.73 -6.94 -9.95
CA PRO A 62 -19.83 -7.63 -11.25
C PRO A 62 -20.36 -9.07 -11.14
N GLN A 63 -20.16 -9.72 -9.98
CA GLN A 63 -20.67 -11.08 -9.72
C GLN A 63 -22.14 -11.07 -9.27
N LEU A 64 -22.58 -10.01 -8.59
CA LEU A 64 -23.93 -9.91 -8.02
C LEU A 64 -24.96 -9.31 -8.97
N ILE A 65 -24.56 -8.33 -9.80
CA ILE A 65 -25.45 -7.62 -10.73
C ILE A 65 -25.10 -7.83 -12.20
N GLY A 66 -24.07 -8.63 -12.48
CA GLY A 66 -23.50 -8.79 -13.81
C GLY A 66 -22.61 -7.62 -14.23
N GLN A 67 -21.92 -7.77 -15.35
CA GLN A 67 -21.14 -6.68 -15.95
C GLN A 67 -22.06 -5.50 -16.29
N ASN A 68 -21.85 -4.36 -15.64
CA ASN A 68 -22.77 -3.23 -15.71
C ASN A 68 -21.99 -1.92 -15.89
N ARG A 69 -22.07 -1.35 -17.10
CA ARG A 69 -21.36 -0.12 -17.47
C ARG A 69 -21.75 1.09 -16.61
N ASN A 70 -22.99 1.14 -16.11
CA ASN A 70 -23.43 2.24 -15.25
C ASN A 70 -22.79 2.13 -13.87
N PHE A 71 -22.63 0.91 -13.35
CA PHE A 71 -21.87 0.69 -12.13
C PHE A 71 -20.40 1.09 -12.31
N ASP A 72 -19.76 0.63 -13.40
CA ASP A 72 -18.35 0.97 -13.65
C ASP A 72 -18.14 2.49 -13.76
N GLN A 73 -19.09 3.20 -14.38
CA GLN A 73 -19.06 4.66 -14.47
C GLN A 73 -19.25 5.32 -13.10
N ALA A 74 -20.23 4.87 -12.32
CA ALA A 74 -20.50 5.41 -10.98
C ALA A 74 -19.31 5.20 -10.04
N TYR A 75 -18.70 4.02 -10.04
CA TYR A 75 -17.48 3.74 -9.28
C TYR A 75 -16.33 4.68 -9.67
N ARG A 76 -16.03 4.81 -10.97
CA ARG A 76 -14.97 5.73 -11.42
C ARG A 76 -15.26 7.18 -11.05
N HIS A 77 -16.53 7.61 -11.14
CA HIS A 77 -16.93 8.96 -10.73
C HIS A 77 -16.72 9.19 -9.24
N ALA A 78 -17.13 8.24 -8.39
CA ALA A 78 -16.97 8.33 -6.95
C ALA A 78 -15.50 8.39 -6.52
N ILE A 79 -14.62 7.60 -7.16
CA ILE A 79 -13.17 7.68 -6.93
C ILE A 79 -12.62 9.05 -7.34
N ALA A 80 -13.01 9.56 -8.51
CA ALA A 80 -12.55 10.87 -9.00
C ALA A 80 -13.05 12.04 -8.14
N GLU A 81 -14.30 11.99 -7.64
CA GLU A 81 -14.87 12.99 -6.73
C GLU A 81 -14.08 13.03 -5.41
N LYS A 82 -13.72 11.87 -4.88
CA LYS A 82 -12.97 11.73 -3.63
C LYS A 82 -11.50 12.13 -3.76
N LEU A 83 -10.91 11.98 -4.94
CA LEU A 83 -9.51 12.27 -5.22
C LEU A 83 -9.34 13.53 -6.09
N VAL A 84 -10.27 14.49 -6.00
CA VAL A 84 -10.30 15.69 -6.85
C VAL A 84 -9.03 16.54 -6.72
N ASP A 85 -8.42 16.56 -5.53
CA ASP A 85 -7.19 17.30 -5.24
C ASP A 85 -5.93 16.50 -5.57
N SER A 86 -6.08 15.23 -5.97
CA SER A 86 -4.96 14.39 -6.41
C SER A 86 -4.64 14.65 -7.89
N PRO A 87 -3.38 14.93 -8.24
CA PRO A 87 -2.98 15.18 -9.63
C PRO A 87 -3.20 13.96 -10.54
N ASN A 88 -3.35 12.75 -9.98
CA ASN A 88 -3.69 11.54 -10.72
C ASN A 88 -4.38 10.51 -9.81
N SER A 89 -5.72 10.42 -9.90
CA SER A 89 -6.53 9.48 -9.11
C SER A 89 -6.20 8.00 -9.37
N GLU A 90 -5.63 7.64 -10.52
CA GLU A 90 -5.21 6.26 -10.79
C GLU A 90 -3.91 5.93 -10.06
N LEU A 91 -2.91 6.82 -10.12
CA LEU A 91 -1.65 6.63 -9.39
C LEU A 91 -1.87 6.71 -7.88
N ALA A 92 -2.78 7.56 -7.42
CA ALA A 92 -3.29 7.62 -6.07
C ALA A 92 -3.81 6.26 -5.56
N MET A 93 -4.75 5.67 -6.31
CA MET A 93 -5.29 4.36 -5.99
C MET A 93 -4.22 3.28 -6.09
N GLN A 94 -3.29 3.39 -7.04
CA GLN A 94 -2.15 2.47 -7.14
C GLN A 94 -1.29 2.50 -5.87
N PHE A 95 -0.89 3.69 -5.42
CA PHE A 95 -0.10 3.88 -4.20
C PHE A 95 -0.84 3.32 -2.97
N LEU A 96 -2.13 3.67 -2.79
CA LEU A 96 -2.94 3.16 -1.69
C LEU A 96 -2.98 1.63 -1.68
N ASN A 97 -3.14 1.01 -2.85
CA ASN A 97 -3.18 -0.44 -2.97
C ASN A 97 -1.83 -1.13 -2.69
N GLN A 98 -0.72 -0.51 -3.09
CA GLN A 98 0.60 -1.14 -3.08
C GLN A 98 1.40 -0.83 -1.81
N ASP A 99 1.29 0.39 -1.31
CA ASP A 99 2.26 0.97 -0.36
C ASP A 99 1.64 1.46 0.96
N ASP A 100 0.31 1.58 1.05
CA ASP A 100 -0.37 2.04 2.28
C ASP A 100 -0.95 0.86 3.09
N GLU A 101 -0.26 0.48 4.18
CA GLU A 101 -0.66 -0.63 5.06
C GLU A 101 -2.04 -0.41 5.72
N THR A 102 -2.40 0.84 6.01
CA THR A 102 -3.71 1.16 6.62
C THR A 102 -4.81 0.90 5.61
N TYR A 103 -4.62 1.34 4.37
CA TYR A 103 -5.56 1.07 3.28
C TYR A 103 -5.70 -0.44 3.02
N GLN A 104 -4.59 -1.18 2.99
CA GLN A 104 -4.63 -2.65 2.84
C GLN A 104 -5.40 -3.33 3.97
N ALA A 105 -5.24 -2.87 5.21
CA ALA A 105 -6.01 -3.37 6.36
C ALA A 105 -7.51 -3.06 6.21
N LEU A 106 -7.87 -1.86 5.74
CA LEU A 106 -9.26 -1.49 5.47
C LEU A 106 -9.89 -2.35 4.37
N LEU A 107 -9.16 -2.64 3.28
CA LEU A 107 -9.63 -3.57 2.24
C LEU A 107 -9.94 -4.94 2.83
N GLN A 108 -9.07 -5.46 3.70
CA GLN A 108 -9.30 -6.76 4.33
C GLN A 108 -10.50 -6.74 5.29
N HIS A 109 -10.67 -5.66 6.04
CA HIS A 109 -11.82 -5.47 6.92
C HIS A 109 -13.14 -5.46 6.13
N PHE A 110 -13.27 -4.62 5.11
CA PHE A 110 -14.51 -4.54 4.32
C PHE A 110 -14.79 -5.81 3.53
N ARG A 111 -13.77 -6.53 3.07
CA ARG A 111 -13.95 -7.87 2.48
C ARG A 111 -14.56 -8.85 3.47
N GLN A 112 -14.16 -8.80 4.74
CA GLN A 112 -14.75 -9.65 5.78
C GLN A 112 -16.20 -9.25 6.05
N ASP A 113 -16.49 -7.97 6.18
CA ASP A 113 -17.84 -7.47 6.42
C ASP A 113 -18.80 -7.90 5.31
N ILE A 114 -18.40 -7.71 4.05
CA ILE A 114 -19.16 -8.13 2.87
C ILE A 114 -19.36 -9.64 2.82
N ALA A 115 -18.35 -10.42 3.23
CA ALA A 115 -18.46 -11.88 3.30
C ALA A 115 -19.43 -12.36 4.41
N THR A 116 -19.66 -11.54 5.45
CA THR A 116 -20.66 -11.85 6.49
C THR A 116 -22.08 -11.43 6.11
N ALA A 117 -22.22 -10.45 5.21
CA ALA A 117 -23.51 -10.01 4.69
C ALA A 117 -24.09 -11.01 3.68
N SER A 118 -25.41 -11.00 3.51
CA SER A 118 -26.04 -11.85 2.49
C SER A 118 -25.74 -11.32 1.09
N SER A 119 -25.73 -12.21 0.09
CA SER A 119 -25.56 -11.79 -1.31
C SER A 119 -26.67 -10.84 -1.77
N GLU A 120 -27.87 -10.94 -1.21
CA GLU A 120 -28.98 -10.04 -1.52
C GLU A 120 -28.73 -8.64 -0.94
N ASP A 121 -28.27 -8.54 0.31
CA ASP A 121 -27.92 -7.25 0.92
C ASP A 121 -26.80 -6.56 0.14
N ASN A 122 -25.74 -7.30 -0.20
CA ASN A 122 -24.66 -6.78 -1.03
C ASN A 122 -25.14 -6.37 -2.42
N ARG A 123 -26.09 -7.11 -3.01
CA ARG A 123 -26.69 -6.78 -4.31
C ARG A 123 -27.47 -5.47 -4.26
N VAL A 124 -28.20 -5.21 -3.18
CA VAL A 124 -28.90 -3.92 -2.98
C VAL A 124 -27.91 -2.77 -2.98
N VAL A 125 -26.79 -2.89 -2.27
CA VAL A 125 -25.74 -1.85 -2.27
C VAL A 125 -25.16 -1.63 -3.68
N CYS A 126 -24.88 -2.71 -4.42
CA CYS A 126 -24.41 -2.58 -5.80
C CYS A 126 -25.40 -1.83 -6.71
N LEU A 127 -26.70 -2.04 -6.52
CA LEU A 127 -27.74 -1.32 -7.25
C LEU A 127 -27.82 0.14 -6.80
N ASP A 128 -27.68 0.42 -5.51
CA ASP A 128 -27.69 1.78 -4.97
C ASP A 128 -26.50 2.61 -5.46
N MET A 129 -25.33 1.99 -5.66
CA MET A 129 -24.15 2.66 -6.22
C MET A 129 -24.40 3.18 -7.64
N ILE A 130 -25.23 2.50 -8.44
CA ILE A 130 -25.59 2.96 -9.80
C ILE A 130 -26.41 4.26 -9.75
N ASP A 131 -27.23 4.43 -8.72
CA ASP A 131 -28.18 5.53 -8.59
C ASP A 131 -27.70 6.63 -7.63
N TRP A 132 -26.48 6.53 -7.10
CA TRP A 132 -25.93 7.46 -6.10
C TRP A 132 -26.03 8.94 -6.53
N ASP A 133 -25.62 9.25 -7.75
CA ASP A 133 -25.65 10.63 -8.28
C ASP A 133 -27.06 11.16 -8.56
N LYS A 134 -28.07 10.29 -8.62
CA LYS A 134 -29.48 10.69 -8.81
C LYS A 134 -30.19 11.05 -7.51
N LYS A 135 -29.56 10.76 -6.37
CA LYS A 135 -30.10 10.98 -5.02
C LYS A 135 -29.58 12.29 -4.38
N LYS A 136 -28.57 12.94 -4.97
CA LYS A 136 -28.05 14.26 -4.59
C LYS A 136 -28.93 15.38 -5.15
#